data_AF-B6UUV6-F1
#
_entry.id   AF-B6UUV6-F1
#
_cell.length_a   1.000
_cell.length_b   1.000
_cell.length_c   1.000
_cell.angle_alpha   90.00
_cell.angle_beta   90.00
_cell.angle_gamma   90.00
#
_symmetry.space_group_name_H-M   'P 1'
#
loop_
_entity.id
_entity.type
_entity.pdbx_description
1 polymer ?
#
loop_
_entity_poly.entity_id
_entity_poly.type
_entity_poly.pdbx_seq_one_letter_code
_entity_poly.pdbx_strand_id
1 'polypeptide(L)'
;GLGPLHTGFDNKGNAYTTLFLDSQIVKWNVEAAIKAFKGDKKTKVVLDRIDVHYQPGHGFTSMGETKESDGRFFISDNKFSKDRFLPVGPLHAETAQLIDISGDKMKLVADHSVYSEPHDSIIVRRDIIKTRQVYNMDDFPLAVKDPKDSGVFRNGKKVTIKLISQAPTYSLRELKVKKGDEVTIILTNHDKVEDLTHGFGIPKYDIQFIVNPQETKSVTFIADKPGIYWCYCTNFCHAMHLEI
;
A
#
# COMPACT_ATOMS: atom_id res chain seq x y z
N GLY A 1 29.68 15.38 2.91
CA GLY A 1 29.63 15.31 1.44
C GLY A 1 28.63 16.33 0.96
N LEU A 2 28.28 16.30 -0.32
CA LEU A 2 27.39 17.26 -0.93
C LEU A 2 25.93 16.79 -0.88
N GLY A 3 25.04 17.72 -0.51
CA GLY A 3 23.59 17.50 -0.44
C GLY A 3 23.13 16.52 0.65
N PRO A 4 23.51 16.70 1.94
CA PRO A 4 22.92 15.91 3.02
C PRO A 4 21.42 16.20 3.15
N LEU A 5 20.55 15.19 3.06
CA LEU A 5 19.08 15.38 3.13
C LEU A 5 18.45 14.73 4.37
N HIS A 6 18.69 13.44 4.59
CA HIS A 6 18.01 12.65 5.62
C HIS A 6 19.00 11.80 6.42
N THR A 7 18.64 11.41 7.65
CA THR A 7 19.49 10.58 8.52
C THR A 7 18.70 9.52 9.27
N GLY A 8 19.08 8.24 9.11
CA GLY A 8 18.62 7.11 9.93
C GLY A 8 19.68 6.67 10.95
N PHE A 9 19.28 5.88 11.94
CA PHE A 9 20.15 5.47 13.07
C PHE A 9 20.13 3.96 13.34
N ASP A 10 21.30 3.40 13.67
CA ASP A 10 21.38 2.02 14.19
C ASP A 10 21.37 1.99 15.74
N ASN A 11 21.45 0.78 16.30
CA ASN A 11 21.54 0.54 17.74
C ASN A 11 22.97 0.60 18.31
N LYS A 12 23.93 1.15 17.56
CA LYS A 12 25.35 1.19 17.91
C LYS A 12 25.89 2.62 18.02
N GLY A 13 25.00 3.62 17.94
CA GLY A 13 25.36 5.04 17.99
C GLY A 13 25.87 5.58 16.64
N ASN A 14 25.62 4.88 15.53
CA ASN A 14 25.95 5.37 14.20
C ASN A 14 24.71 5.94 13.50
N ALA A 15 24.97 6.94 12.67
CA ALA A 15 24.03 7.63 11.81
C ALA A 15 24.38 7.36 10.34
N TYR A 16 23.34 7.29 9.51
CA TYR A 16 23.41 6.98 8.09
C TYR A 16 22.75 8.12 7.34
N THR A 17 23.54 8.98 6.73
CA THR A 17 23.05 10.21 6.06
C THR A 17 23.06 10.04 4.55
N THR A 18 21.94 10.36 3.91
CA THR A 18 21.85 10.42 2.44
C THR A 18 22.58 11.66 1.93
N LEU A 19 23.39 11.49 0.88
CA LEU A 19 24.10 12.56 0.18
C LEU A 19 23.60 12.60 -1.26
N PHE A 20 22.65 13.49 -1.55
CA PHE A 20 21.93 13.55 -2.81
C PHE A 20 22.86 13.81 -4.01
N LEU A 21 23.74 14.80 -3.89
CA LEU A 21 24.64 15.20 -4.97
C LEU A 21 25.79 14.23 -5.15
N ASP A 22 26.36 13.72 -4.05
CA ASP A 22 27.40 12.70 -4.10
C ASP A 22 26.84 11.31 -4.52
N SER A 23 25.52 11.14 -4.48
CA SER A 23 24.84 9.85 -4.71
C SER A 23 25.34 8.74 -3.76
N GLN A 24 25.43 9.06 -2.46
CA GLN A 24 26.02 8.17 -1.46
C GLN A 24 25.18 8.09 -0.18
N ILE A 25 25.34 6.99 0.55
CA ILE A 25 25.07 6.97 1.99
C ILE A 25 26.40 7.08 2.73
N VAL A 26 26.45 7.95 3.74
CA VAL A 26 27.60 8.05 4.65
C VAL A 26 27.23 7.53 6.03
N LYS A 27 27.97 6.52 6.50
CA LYS A 27 27.91 6.01 7.88
C LYS A 27 28.91 6.77 8.76
N TRP A 28 28.43 7.38 9.83
CA TRP A 28 29.26 8.14 10.76
C TRP A 28 28.83 7.91 12.21
N ASN A 29 29.75 8.10 13.16
CA ASN A 29 29.46 7.90 14.58
C ASN A 29 29.17 9.23 15.29
N VAL A 30 28.07 9.28 16.05
CA VAL A 30 27.57 10.52 16.67
C VAL A 30 28.51 11.03 17.76
N GLU A 31 28.94 10.15 18.67
CA GLU A 31 29.88 10.49 19.75
C GLU A 31 31.24 10.93 19.17
N ALA A 32 31.70 10.26 18.12
CA ALA A 32 32.90 10.65 17.41
C ALA A 32 32.79 12.06 16.80
N ALA A 33 31.65 12.39 16.20
CA ALA A 33 31.39 13.73 15.66
C ALA A 33 31.41 14.80 16.77
N ILE A 34 30.83 14.51 17.94
CA ILE A 34 30.84 15.43 19.09
C ILE A 34 32.28 15.67 19.59
N LYS A 35 33.10 14.62 19.71
CA LYS A 35 34.52 14.75 20.10
C LYS A 35 35.32 15.57 19.10
N ALA A 36 35.14 15.30 17.80
CA ALA A 36 35.79 16.05 16.74
C ALA A 36 35.39 17.54 16.77
N PHE A 37 34.11 17.84 17.00
CA PHE A 37 33.62 19.20 17.17
C PHE A 37 34.26 19.93 18.37
N LYS A 38 34.52 19.20 19.47
CA LYS A 38 35.24 19.70 20.66
C LYS A 38 36.76 19.82 20.47
N GLY A 39 37.29 19.54 19.28
CA GLY A 39 38.69 19.74 18.93
C GLY A 39 39.56 18.48 18.89
N ASP A 40 38.99 17.29 19.12
CA ASP A 40 39.74 16.04 18.94
C ASP A 40 39.90 15.69 17.44
N LYS A 41 41.04 16.08 16.88
CA LYS A 41 41.39 15.83 15.48
C LYS A 41 41.75 14.38 15.16
N LYS A 42 41.90 13.50 16.17
CA LYS A 42 42.30 12.09 15.97
C LYS A 42 41.10 11.16 15.85
N THR A 43 39.94 11.58 16.33
CA THR A 43 38.73 10.76 16.30
C THR A 43 38.22 10.56 14.87
N LYS A 44 37.98 9.31 14.49
CA LYS A 44 37.43 8.94 13.18
C LYS A 44 35.90 9.05 13.19
N VAL A 45 35.38 10.10 12.55
CA VAL A 45 33.93 10.37 12.48
C VAL A 45 33.23 9.52 11.41
N VAL A 46 33.76 9.54 10.18
CA VAL A 46 33.20 8.78 9.05
C VAL A 46 33.73 7.36 9.09
N LEU A 47 32.82 6.39 9.17
CA LEU A 47 33.14 4.97 9.30
C LEU A 47 33.11 4.27 7.95
N ASP A 48 32.15 4.63 7.10
CA ASP A 48 31.95 4.01 5.80
C ASP A 48 31.17 4.92 4.83
N ARG A 49 31.30 4.62 3.54
CA ARG A 49 30.52 5.24 2.45
C ARG A 49 30.14 4.15 1.46
N ILE A 50 28.95 4.24 0.91
CA ILE A 50 28.49 3.37 -0.18
C ILE A 50 27.81 4.22 -1.24
N ASP A 51 28.14 3.94 -2.50
CA ASP A 51 27.45 4.55 -3.64
C ASP A 51 26.06 3.94 -3.78
N VAL A 52 25.07 4.81 -3.98
CA VAL A 52 23.67 4.44 -4.23
C VAL A 52 23.20 5.02 -5.56
N HIS A 53 22.17 4.42 -6.13
CA HIS A 53 21.84 4.56 -7.54
C HIS A 53 20.38 4.97 -7.74
N TYR A 54 20.09 6.24 -8.02
CA TYR A 54 20.94 7.41 -7.82
C TYR A 54 20.18 8.54 -7.13
N GLN A 55 20.92 9.48 -6.55
CA GLN A 55 20.37 10.68 -5.89
C GLN A 55 19.42 10.29 -4.74
N PRO A 56 19.97 9.81 -3.60
CA PRO A 56 19.17 9.38 -2.46
C PRO A 56 18.45 10.57 -1.84
N GLY A 57 17.14 10.43 -1.64
CA GLY A 57 16.29 11.35 -0.89
C GLY A 57 16.32 11.01 0.59
N HIS A 58 15.27 10.35 1.07
CA HIS A 58 15.21 9.82 2.42
C HIS A 58 15.85 8.42 2.52
N GLY A 59 16.11 8.00 3.76
CA GLY A 59 16.50 6.63 4.03
C GLY A 59 16.29 6.26 5.50
N PHE A 60 16.00 4.97 5.72
CA PHE A 60 15.33 4.48 6.93
C PHE A 60 16.00 3.21 7.42
N THR A 61 16.24 3.11 8.72
CA THR A 61 16.72 1.87 9.34
C THR A 61 15.57 1.00 9.83
N SER A 62 15.77 -0.32 9.86
CA SER A 62 14.82 -1.25 10.46
C SER A 62 14.58 -0.93 11.94
N MET A 63 13.30 -0.71 12.29
CA MET A 63 12.86 -0.22 13.61
C MET A 63 13.47 1.14 14.02
N GLY A 64 14.00 1.91 13.07
CA GLY A 64 14.87 3.07 13.30
C GLY A 64 14.25 4.22 14.08
N GLU A 65 12.93 4.43 13.95
CA GLU A 65 12.20 5.49 14.65
C GLU A 65 11.64 5.05 16.00
N THR A 66 12.15 3.94 16.54
CA THR A 66 11.71 3.37 17.80
C THR A 66 12.90 3.16 18.74
N LYS A 67 12.62 2.85 20.01
CA LYS A 67 13.64 2.41 20.97
C LYS A 67 14.24 1.03 20.65
N GLU A 68 13.68 0.33 19.66
CA GLU A 68 14.01 -1.04 19.31
C GLU A 68 14.68 -1.13 17.93
N SER A 69 15.33 -0.04 17.48
CA SER A 69 16.21 -0.08 16.30
C SER A 69 17.14 -1.30 16.40
N ASP A 70 17.22 -2.08 15.33
CA ASP A 70 17.94 -3.36 15.35
C ASP A 70 19.29 -3.29 14.63
N GLY A 71 19.55 -2.20 13.89
CA GLY A 71 20.79 -1.99 13.14
C GLY A 71 21.04 -3.05 12.07
N ARG A 72 20.00 -3.62 11.46
CA ARG A 72 20.13 -4.70 10.47
C ARG A 72 20.07 -4.20 9.03
N PHE A 73 19.08 -3.39 8.70
CA PHE A 73 18.85 -2.89 7.35
C PHE A 73 18.73 -1.37 7.30
N PHE A 74 19.15 -0.80 6.19
CA PHE A 74 18.88 0.57 5.77
C PHE A 74 18.26 0.54 4.37
N ILE A 75 17.15 1.24 4.16
CA ILE A 75 16.58 1.46 2.82
C ILE A 75 16.98 2.86 2.36
N SER A 76 17.51 2.97 1.15
CA SER A 76 17.79 4.24 0.47
C SER A 76 16.79 4.45 -0.66
N ASP A 77 15.95 5.48 -0.55
CA ASP A 77 14.97 5.82 -1.59
C ASP A 77 15.58 6.85 -2.56
N ASN A 78 15.93 6.37 -3.74
CA ASN A 78 16.70 7.09 -4.74
C ASN A 78 15.79 7.63 -5.85
N LYS A 79 16.01 8.90 -6.21
CA LYS A 79 15.11 9.68 -7.07
C LYS A 79 15.30 9.45 -8.57
N PHE A 80 16.39 8.83 -8.99
CA PHE A 80 16.61 8.52 -10.41
C PHE A 80 17.16 7.11 -10.59
N SER A 81 16.41 6.21 -11.24
CA SER A 81 16.89 4.85 -11.51
C SER A 81 17.89 4.76 -12.65
N LYS A 82 17.86 5.69 -13.62
CA LYS A 82 18.71 5.65 -14.82
C LYS A 82 18.76 4.25 -15.45
N ASP A 83 19.93 3.62 -15.46
CA ASP A 83 20.25 2.34 -16.08
C ASP A 83 20.08 1.13 -15.14
N ARG A 84 19.52 1.29 -13.93
CA ARG A 84 19.35 0.19 -12.97
C ARG A 84 18.34 -0.88 -13.40
N PHE A 85 17.42 -0.54 -14.30
CA PHE A 85 16.34 -1.42 -14.76
C PHE A 85 16.22 -1.44 -16.28
N LEU A 86 15.41 -2.36 -16.81
CA LEU A 86 15.04 -2.36 -18.23
C LEU A 86 14.39 -1.02 -18.61
N PRO A 87 14.67 -0.47 -19.80
CA PRO A 87 14.09 0.79 -20.23
C PRO A 87 12.59 0.64 -20.50
N VAL A 88 11.79 1.55 -19.93
CA VAL A 88 10.30 1.54 -20.05
C VAL A 88 9.73 2.84 -20.64
N GLY A 89 10.59 3.66 -21.26
CA GLY A 89 10.21 4.95 -21.85
C GLY A 89 10.72 6.15 -21.05
N PRO A 90 10.24 7.37 -21.36
CA PRO A 90 10.76 8.60 -20.74
C PRO A 90 10.56 8.70 -19.23
N LEU A 91 9.44 8.18 -18.72
CA LEU A 91 9.16 8.11 -17.28
C LEU A 91 9.81 6.84 -16.71
N HIS A 92 10.86 7.03 -15.93
CA HIS A 92 11.52 5.94 -15.20
C HIS A 92 10.82 5.72 -13.86
N ALA A 93 11.00 4.53 -13.29
CA ALA A 93 10.67 4.28 -11.89
C ALA A 93 11.76 4.87 -10.97
N GLU A 94 11.45 5.06 -9.69
CA GLU A 94 12.44 5.31 -8.66
C GLU A 94 13.08 3.99 -8.20
N THR A 95 14.12 4.08 -7.36
CA THR A 95 14.84 2.90 -6.86
C THR A 95 14.87 2.88 -5.34
N ALA A 96 14.23 1.89 -4.72
CA ALA A 96 14.41 1.58 -3.30
C ALA A 96 15.53 0.55 -3.15
N GLN A 97 16.66 0.96 -2.59
CA GLN A 97 17.82 0.10 -2.40
C GLN A 97 17.89 -0.43 -0.97
N LEU A 98 17.89 -1.75 -0.81
CA LEU A 98 18.09 -2.40 0.49
C LEU A 98 19.59 -2.57 0.76
N ILE A 99 20.04 -2.07 1.90
CA ILE A 99 21.44 -2.10 2.34
C ILE A 99 21.51 -2.87 3.67
N ASP A 100 22.32 -3.92 3.72
CA ASP A 100 22.67 -4.61 4.96
C ASP A 100 23.68 -3.76 5.74
N ILE A 101 23.32 -3.40 6.96
CA ILE A 101 24.12 -2.60 7.91
C ILE A 101 24.45 -3.37 9.19
N SER A 102 24.18 -4.68 9.23
CA SER A 102 24.39 -5.53 10.41
C SER A 102 25.87 -5.65 10.81
N GLY A 103 26.77 -5.61 9.82
CA GLY A 103 28.22 -5.64 10.01
C GLY A 103 28.88 -4.26 10.10
N ASP A 104 30.21 -4.24 10.01
CA ASP A 104 30.98 -3.00 10.06
C ASP A 104 30.83 -2.17 8.78
N LYS A 105 30.75 -2.84 7.63
CA LYS A 105 30.62 -2.26 6.29
C LYS A 105 29.20 -2.39 5.76
N MET A 106 28.71 -1.33 5.13
CA MET A 106 27.44 -1.33 4.41
C MET A 106 27.55 -2.19 3.16
N LYS A 107 26.52 -2.97 2.86
CA LYS A 107 26.47 -3.80 1.65
C LYS A 107 25.13 -3.63 0.95
N LEU A 108 25.15 -3.15 -0.28
CA LEU A 108 23.96 -3.15 -1.13
C LEU A 108 23.56 -4.60 -1.43
N VAL A 109 22.32 -4.98 -1.14
CA VAL A 109 21.83 -6.36 -1.32
C VAL A 109 20.72 -6.49 -2.34
N ALA A 110 19.95 -5.44 -2.61
CA ALA A 110 18.89 -5.48 -3.61
C ALA A 110 18.49 -4.09 -4.12
N ASP A 111 18.08 -4.03 -5.38
CA ASP A 111 17.41 -2.89 -6.00
C ASP A 111 15.96 -3.27 -6.29
N HIS A 112 15.02 -2.39 -5.92
CA HIS A 112 13.60 -2.55 -6.24
C HIS A 112 13.09 -1.30 -6.96
N SER A 113 12.44 -1.51 -8.11
CA SER A 113 11.72 -0.45 -8.80
C SER A 113 10.46 -0.09 -8.00
N VAL A 114 10.24 1.20 -7.76
CA VAL A 114 9.07 1.70 -7.02
C VAL A 114 8.37 2.82 -7.80
N TYR A 115 7.06 2.95 -7.62
CA TYR A 115 6.23 3.96 -8.30
C TYR A 115 5.24 4.58 -7.28
N SER A 116 4.94 5.88 -7.29
CA SER A 116 5.50 6.98 -8.10
C SER A 116 6.20 7.95 -7.16
N GLU A 117 7.50 7.74 -6.93
CA GLU A 117 8.35 8.48 -5.99
C GLU A 117 7.91 8.41 -4.51
N PRO A 118 8.06 7.24 -3.83
CA PRO A 118 7.97 7.21 -2.38
C PRO A 118 8.94 8.24 -1.75
N HIS A 119 8.41 9.02 -0.82
CA HIS A 119 9.19 10.03 -0.10
C HIS A 119 9.76 9.49 1.21
N ASP A 120 8.96 8.72 1.93
CA ASP A 120 9.27 8.24 3.28
C ASP A 120 8.72 6.82 3.50
N SER A 121 9.34 6.07 4.40
CA SER A 121 8.94 4.71 4.78
C SER A 121 9.39 4.38 6.20
N ILE A 122 8.61 3.55 6.90
CA ILE A 122 9.02 2.93 8.16
C ILE A 122 9.10 1.41 7.99
N ILE A 123 10.08 0.79 8.64
CA ILE A 123 10.26 -0.65 8.64
C ILE A 123 9.99 -1.14 10.06
N VAL A 124 8.89 -1.89 10.23
CA VAL A 124 8.51 -2.47 11.52
C VAL A 124 8.65 -3.98 11.50
N ARG A 125 8.95 -4.59 12.66
CA ARG A 125 8.97 -6.05 12.77
C ARG A 125 7.56 -6.61 12.59
N ARG A 126 7.50 -7.81 11.99
CA ARG A 126 6.25 -8.52 11.72
C ARG A 126 5.39 -8.75 12.98
N ASP A 127 6.01 -8.93 14.15
CA ASP A 127 5.34 -9.30 15.40
C ASP A 127 4.61 -8.13 16.06
N ILE A 128 4.87 -6.90 15.61
CA ILE A 128 4.23 -5.67 16.11
C ILE A 128 2.87 -5.45 15.44
N ILE A 129 2.73 -5.89 14.19
CA ILE A 129 1.50 -5.71 13.41
C ILE A 129 0.65 -6.98 13.49
N LYS A 130 -0.57 -6.84 14.02
CA LYS A 130 -1.59 -7.89 14.02
C LYS A 130 -2.68 -7.51 13.05
N THR A 131 -2.72 -8.19 11.91
CA THR A 131 -3.79 -8.04 10.92
C THR A 131 -4.96 -8.97 11.23
N ARG A 132 -6.07 -8.77 10.51
CA ARG A 132 -7.20 -9.71 10.46
C ARG A 132 -7.30 -10.29 9.05
N GLN A 133 -7.70 -11.55 8.96
CA GLN A 133 -7.85 -12.29 7.69
C GLN A 133 -9.21 -12.04 7.03
N VAL A 134 -10.25 -11.86 7.84
CA VAL A 134 -11.61 -11.56 7.42
C VAL A 134 -12.17 -10.45 8.30
N TYR A 135 -13.15 -9.72 7.79
CA TYR A 135 -13.80 -8.69 8.59
C TYR A 135 -14.79 -9.30 9.60
N ASN A 136 -15.21 -8.50 10.58
CA ASN A 136 -16.42 -8.77 11.32
C ASN A 136 -17.58 -8.03 10.63
N MET A 137 -18.64 -8.75 10.26
CA MET A 137 -19.79 -8.15 9.57
C MET A 137 -20.49 -7.08 10.41
N ASP A 138 -20.42 -7.19 11.75
CA ASP A 138 -20.99 -6.20 12.66
C ASP A 138 -20.23 -4.85 12.65
N ASP A 139 -19.03 -4.80 12.06
CA ASP A 139 -18.28 -3.54 11.85
C ASP A 139 -18.95 -2.65 10.77
N PHE A 140 -19.94 -3.18 10.02
CA PHE A 140 -20.60 -2.49 8.91
C PHE A 140 -22.08 -2.23 9.18
N PRO A 141 -22.47 -0.97 9.45
CA PRO A 141 -23.86 -0.62 9.78
C PRO A 141 -24.89 -0.95 8.69
N LEU A 142 -24.46 -1.03 7.43
CA LEU A 142 -25.33 -1.34 6.28
C LEU A 142 -25.34 -2.83 5.92
N ALA A 143 -24.68 -3.69 6.68
CA ALA A 143 -24.57 -5.11 6.35
C ALA A 143 -25.94 -5.78 6.19
N VAL A 144 -26.10 -6.51 5.08
CA VAL A 144 -27.23 -7.40 4.84
C VAL A 144 -26.90 -8.73 5.53
N LYS A 145 -27.50 -8.99 6.69
CA LYS A 145 -27.12 -10.13 7.55
C LYS A 145 -27.78 -11.45 7.16
N ASP A 146 -28.97 -11.41 6.57
CA ASP A 146 -29.67 -12.60 6.08
C ASP A 146 -29.86 -12.48 4.56
N PRO A 147 -29.53 -13.53 3.77
CA PRO A 147 -29.86 -13.61 2.34
C PRO A 147 -31.29 -13.18 1.99
N LYS A 148 -32.27 -13.45 2.87
CA LYS A 148 -33.68 -13.08 2.70
C LYS A 148 -33.93 -11.58 2.70
N ASP A 149 -33.02 -10.78 3.26
CA ASP A 149 -33.11 -9.32 3.27
C ASP A 149 -32.61 -8.68 1.95
N SER A 150 -32.13 -9.51 1.01
CA SER A 150 -31.78 -9.06 -0.34
C SER A 150 -33.04 -8.62 -1.10
N GLY A 151 -32.94 -7.50 -1.82
CA GLY A 151 -34.08 -6.99 -2.58
C GLY A 151 -33.92 -5.55 -3.05
N VAL A 152 -34.95 -5.07 -3.75
CA VAL A 152 -35.04 -3.69 -4.26
C VAL A 152 -36.09 -2.95 -3.47
N PHE A 153 -35.67 -1.94 -2.70
CA PHE A 153 -36.50 -1.14 -1.81
C PHE A 153 -36.65 0.27 -2.38
N ARG A 154 -37.89 0.79 -2.42
CA ARG A 154 -38.18 2.07 -3.07
C ARG A 154 -38.75 3.08 -2.07
N ASN A 155 -38.21 4.28 -2.11
CA ASN A 155 -38.74 5.46 -1.43
C ASN A 155 -38.78 6.63 -2.43
N GLY A 156 -39.89 6.73 -3.17
CA GLY A 156 -40.00 7.67 -4.28
C GLY A 156 -38.97 7.37 -5.38
N LYS A 157 -38.11 8.35 -5.71
CA LYS A 157 -37.00 8.19 -6.66
C LYS A 157 -35.75 7.56 -6.06
N LYS A 158 -35.69 7.40 -4.73
CA LYS A 158 -34.56 6.73 -4.07
C LYS A 158 -34.80 5.24 -4.05
N VAL A 159 -33.84 4.48 -4.56
CA VAL A 159 -33.92 3.03 -4.65
C VAL A 159 -32.71 2.43 -3.94
N THR A 160 -32.95 1.68 -2.86
CA THR A 160 -31.90 0.93 -2.18
C THR A 160 -31.97 -0.52 -2.63
N ILE A 161 -30.87 -1.02 -3.16
CA ILE A 161 -30.71 -2.41 -3.55
C ILE A 161 -29.80 -3.08 -2.53
N LYS A 162 -30.34 -4.03 -1.79
CA LYS A 162 -29.57 -4.87 -0.87
C LYS A 162 -29.20 -6.16 -1.58
N LEU A 163 -27.91 -6.45 -1.62
CA LEU A 163 -27.32 -7.59 -2.29
C LEU A 163 -26.36 -8.31 -1.35
N ILE A 164 -26.29 -9.62 -1.53
CA ILE A 164 -25.29 -10.47 -0.91
C ILE A 164 -24.50 -11.14 -2.02
N SER A 165 -23.21 -11.32 -1.79
CA SER A 165 -22.33 -12.19 -2.59
C SER A 165 -21.90 -13.38 -1.73
N GLN A 166 -22.00 -14.58 -2.31
CA GLN A 166 -21.36 -15.79 -1.82
C GLN A 166 -20.97 -16.59 -3.06
N ALA A 167 -19.68 -16.84 -3.23
CA ALA A 167 -19.18 -17.37 -4.49
C ALA A 167 -19.85 -18.70 -4.88
N PRO A 168 -20.33 -18.85 -6.15
CA PRO A 168 -20.18 -17.95 -7.29
C PRO A 168 -21.47 -17.16 -7.63
N THR A 169 -22.17 -16.56 -6.67
CA THR A 169 -23.45 -15.89 -6.97
C THR A 169 -23.66 -14.60 -6.21
N TYR A 170 -24.32 -13.65 -6.87
CA TYR A 170 -25.11 -12.64 -6.18
C TYR A 170 -26.48 -13.17 -5.82
N SER A 171 -27.04 -12.66 -4.73
CA SER A 171 -28.39 -13.03 -4.29
C SER A 171 -29.50 -12.60 -5.25
N LEU A 172 -29.26 -11.59 -6.10
CA LEU A 172 -30.20 -11.13 -7.13
C LEU A 172 -29.55 -11.22 -8.52
N ARG A 173 -30.29 -11.78 -9.48
CA ARG A 173 -29.86 -11.86 -10.90
C ARG A 173 -30.29 -10.66 -11.74
N GLU A 174 -31.33 -9.94 -11.32
CA GLU A 174 -31.87 -8.78 -12.04
C GLU A 174 -32.16 -7.64 -11.07
N LEU A 175 -31.69 -6.43 -11.40
CA LEU A 175 -31.86 -5.22 -10.61
C LEU A 175 -32.74 -4.21 -11.36
N LYS A 176 -34.06 -4.24 -11.15
CA LYS A 176 -35.01 -3.40 -11.91
C LYS A 176 -35.20 -2.02 -11.29
N VAL A 177 -34.69 -0.99 -11.98
CA VAL A 177 -34.82 0.43 -11.63
C VAL A 177 -35.48 1.24 -12.74
N LYS A 178 -35.92 2.47 -12.45
CA LYS A 178 -36.46 3.40 -13.46
C LYS A 178 -35.39 4.42 -13.85
N LYS A 179 -35.46 4.90 -15.09
CA LYS A 179 -34.63 6.03 -15.52
C LYS A 179 -34.85 7.22 -14.60
N GLY A 180 -33.77 7.80 -14.07
CA GLY A 180 -33.77 8.92 -13.14
C GLY A 180 -33.93 8.54 -11.67
N ASP A 181 -33.97 7.24 -11.32
CA ASP A 181 -33.86 6.79 -9.93
C ASP A 181 -32.45 7.11 -9.40
N GLU A 182 -32.37 7.55 -8.14
CA GLU A 182 -31.13 7.59 -7.36
C GLU A 182 -30.97 6.22 -6.70
N VAL A 183 -30.06 5.41 -7.25
CA VAL A 183 -29.89 4.00 -6.88
C VAL A 183 -28.69 3.88 -5.93
N THR A 184 -28.92 3.35 -4.72
CA THR A 184 -27.87 2.91 -3.80
C THR A 184 -27.79 1.39 -3.82
N ILE A 185 -26.67 0.86 -4.25
CA ILE A 185 -26.35 -0.56 -4.17
C ILE A 185 -25.58 -0.79 -2.88
N ILE A 186 -26.05 -1.71 -2.04
CA ILE A 186 -25.38 -2.18 -0.82
C ILE A 186 -25.05 -3.65 -1.05
N LEU A 187 -23.77 -3.99 -1.07
CA LEU A 187 -23.28 -5.35 -1.28
C LEU A 187 -22.52 -5.83 -0.05
N THR A 188 -22.98 -6.93 0.53
CA THR A 188 -22.32 -7.64 1.63
C THR A 188 -21.72 -8.96 1.13
N ASN A 189 -20.45 -9.21 1.43
CA ASN A 189 -19.81 -10.49 1.13
C ASN A 189 -20.01 -11.47 2.29
N HIS A 190 -20.67 -12.59 2.04
CA HIS A 190 -20.99 -13.63 3.03
C HIS A 190 -19.94 -14.74 3.10
N ASP A 191 -18.95 -14.76 2.21
CA ASP A 191 -17.85 -15.70 2.30
C ASP A 191 -17.03 -15.47 3.58
N LYS A 192 -16.63 -16.59 4.19
CA LYS A 192 -15.87 -16.63 5.46
C LYS A 192 -14.45 -17.13 5.26
N VAL A 193 -14.05 -17.34 4.01
CA VAL A 193 -12.72 -17.80 3.63
C VAL A 193 -11.85 -16.58 3.39
N GLU A 194 -10.65 -16.57 3.97
CA GLU A 194 -9.63 -15.54 3.72
C GLU A 194 -9.36 -15.39 2.22
N ASP A 195 -9.08 -14.16 1.78
CA ASP A 195 -8.77 -13.82 0.39
C ASP A 195 -9.91 -14.07 -0.63
N LEU A 196 -11.09 -14.52 -0.18
CA LEU A 196 -12.25 -14.72 -1.03
C LEU A 196 -13.00 -13.40 -1.29
N THR A 197 -12.31 -12.50 -1.98
CA THR A 197 -12.76 -11.16 -2.32
C THR A 197 -13.67 -11.17 -3.54
N HIS A 198 -14.81 -10.48 -3.44
CA HIS A 198 -15.69 -10.22 -4.58
C HIS A 198 -15.48 -8.81 -5.11
N GLY A 199 -15.95 -8.58 -6.31
CA GLY A 199 -16.07 -7.26 -6.92
C GLY A 199 -17.53 -6.92 -7.21
N PHE A 200 -17.78 -5.70 -7.66
CA PHE A 200 -19.04 -5.32 -8.28
C PHE A 200 -18.77 -4.20 -9.30
N GLY A 201 -19.04 -4.47 -10.57
CA GLY A 201 -18.83 -3.54 -11.67
C GLY A 201 -20.10 -3.23 -12.44
N ILE A 202 -20.30 -1.97 -12.85
CA ILE A 202 -21.29 -1.57 -13.86
C ILE A 202 -20.60 -0.66 -14.89
N PRO A 203 -20.09 -1.20 -16.02
CA PRO A 203 -19.20 -0.45 -16.92
C PRO A 203 -19.80 0.83 -17.48
N LYS A 204 -21.10 0.85 -17.81
CA LYS A 204 -21.76 2.02 -18.41
C LYS A 204 -22.02 3.15 -17.41
N TYR A 205 -21.75 2.92 -16.14
CA TYR A 205 -21.87 3.87 -15.05
C TYR A 205 -20.54 4.21 -14.39
N ASP A 206 -19.41 3.66 -14.88
CA ASP A 206 -18.08 3.84 -14.29
C ASP A 206 -18.04 3.47 -12.80
N ILE A 207 -18.73 2.38 -12.47
CA ILE A 207 -18.81 1.85 -11.10
C ILE A 207 -17.97 0.60 -11.03
N GLN A 208 -17.02 0.58 -10.10
CA GLN A 208 -16.29 -0.61 -9.70
C GLN A 208 -15.84 -0.48 -8.24
N PHE A 209 -16.08 -1.51 -7.43
CA PHE A 209 -15.48 -1.65 -6.11
C PHE A 209 -15.31 -3.12 -5.73
N ILE A 210 -14.38 -3.39 -4.81
CA ILE A 210 -14.18 -4.71 -4.20
C ILE A 210 -14.86 -4.81 -2.84
N VAL A 211 -15.30 -6.00 -2.44
CA VAL A 211 -15.86 -6.30 -1.13
C VAL A 211 -15.21 -7.60 -0.59
N ASN A 212 -14.40 -7.44 0.45
CA ASN A 212 -13.65 -8.51 1.09
C ASN A 212 -14.58 -9.42 1.93
N PRO A 213 -14.14 -10.62 2.35
CA PRO A 213 -14.93 -11.51 3.21
C PRO A 213 -15.51 -10.79 4.43
N GLN A 214 -16.83 -10.90 4.62
CA GLN A 214 -17.62 -10.25 5.68
C GLN A 214 -17.69 -8.70 5.63
N GLU A 215 -17.15 -8.07 4.58
CA GLU A 215 -17.23 -6.63 4.36
C GLU A 215 -18.59 -6.25 3.75
N THR A 216 -19.03 -5.01 3.99
CA THR A 216 -20.11 -4.38 3.21
C THR A 216 -19.65 -3.06 2.62
N LYS A 217 -19.89 -2.86 1.33
CA LYS A 217 -19.71 -1.57 0.66
C LYS A 217 -20.96 -1.15 -0.07
N SER A 218 -21.05 0.14 -0.35
CA SER A 218 -22.16 0.70 -1.11
C SER A 218 -21.71 1.77 -2.08
N VAL A 219 -22.45 1.92 -3.17
CA VAL A 219 -22.29 3.00 -4.13
C VAL A 219 -23.67 3.58 -4.46
N THR A 220 -23.73 4.89 -4.62
CA THR A 220 -24.95 5.59 -5.07
C THR A 220 -24.70 6.25 -6.41
N PHE A 221 -25.62 6.07 -7.35
CA PHE A 221 -25.54 6.67 -8.68
C PHE A 221 -26.94 7.00 -9.21
N ILE A 222 -27.02 7.86 -10.22
CA ILE A 222 -28.28 8.13 -10.93
C ILE A 222 -28.39 7.15 -12.11
N ALA A 223 -29.46 6.38 -12.16
CA ALA A 223 -29.79 5.55 -13.31
C ALA A 223 -30.31 6.40 -14.48
N ASP A 224 -29.45 7.19 -15.10
CA ASP A 224 -29.81 8.25 -16.07
C ASP A 224 -30.07 7.75 -17.51
N LYS A 225 -29.74 6.49 -17.82
CA LYS A 225 -29.85 5.91 -19.17
C LYS A 225 -30.85 4.74 -19.15
N PRO A 226 -31.79 4.65 -20.12
CA PRO A 226 -32.68 3.51 -20.25
C PRO A 226 -31.97 2.34 -20.95
N GLY A 227 -32.25 1.11 -20.51
CA GLY A 227 -31.74 -0.10 -21.16
C GLY A 227 -31.42 -1.23 -20.19
N ILE A 228 -30.74 -2.24 -20.69
CA ILE A 228 -30.17 -3.33 -19.90
C ILE A 228 -28.68 -3.05 -19.71
N TYR A 229 -28.24 -3.05 -18.46
CA TYR A 229 -26.84 -2.85 -18.09
C TYR A 229 -26.41 -4.03 -17.25
N TRP A 230 -25.36 -4.72 -17.69
CA TRP A 230 -24.77 -5.81 -16.94
C TRP A 230 -24.06 -5.26 -15.71
N CYS A 231 -24.32 -5.92 -14.57
CA CYS A 231 -23.42 -5.90 -13.44
C CYS A 231 -22.74 -7.27 -13.34
N TYR A 232 -21.49 -7.29 -12.88
CA TYR A 232 -20.73 -8.54 -12.73
C TYR A 232 -19.69 -8.41 -11.62
N CYS A 233 -19.22 -9.55 -11.14
CA CYS A 233 -18.11 -9.60 -10.19
C CYS A 233 -16.79 -9.29 -10.90
N THR A 234 -16.07 -8.24 -10.50
CA THR A 234 -14.79 -7.85 -11.12
C THR A 234 -13.59 -8.65 -10.61
N ASN A 235 -13.76 -9.44 -9.55
CA ASN A 235 -12.70 -10.20 -8.91
C ASN A 235 -12.88 -11.69 -9.16
N PHE A 236 -11.78 -12.38 -9.46
CA PHE A 236 -11.77 -13.82 -9.67
C PHE A 236 -11.97 -14.55 -8.33
N CYS A 237 -13.21 -14.73 -7.92
CA CYS A 237 -13.58 -15.33 -6.64
C CYS A 237 -13.95 -16.82 -6.73
N HIS A 238 -14.14 -17.35 -7.93
CA HIS A 238 -14.51 -18.75 -8.17
C HIS A 238 -14.14 -19.18 -9.59
N ALA A 239 -14.06 -20.49 -9.84
CA ALA A 239 -13.90 -21.04 -11.19
C ALA A 239 -15.01 -20.62 -12.18
N MET A 240 -16.17 -20.23 -11.66
CA MET A 240 -17.32 -19.70 -12.42
C MET A 240 -17.48 -18.18 -12.22
N HIS A 241 -16.37 -17.46 -12.10
CA HIS A 241 -16.36 -16.01 -11.87
C HIS A 241 -17.00 -15.22 -13.01
N LEU A 242 -16.89 -15.72 -14.25
CA LEU A 242 -17.41 -15.04 -15.44
C LEU A 242 -18.95 -15.08 -15.50
N GLU A 243 -19.57 -15.99 -14.76
CA GLU A 243 -21.01 -16.23 -14.70
C GLU A 243 -21.71 -15.52 -13.53
N ILE A 244 -20.95 -14.74 -12.72
CA ILE A 244 -21.45 -14.04 -11.51
C ILE A 244 -21.99 -12.65 -11.82
#